data_AF-A0A958L9S1-F1
#
_entry.id   AF-A0A958L9S1-F1
#
_cell.length_a   1.000
_cell.length_b   1.000
_cell.length_c   1.000
_cell.angle_alpha   90.00
_cell.angle_beta   90.00
_cell.angle_gamma   90.00
#
_symmetry.space_group_name_H-M   'P 1'
#
loop_
_entity.id
_entity.type
_entity.pdbx_description
1 polymer ?
#
loop_
_entity_poly.entity_id
_entity_poly.type
_entity_poly.pdbx_seq_one_letter_code
_entity_poly.pdbx_strand_id
1 'polypeptide(L)'
;KEQKFLQHKDKIKNWIMREDSKMINAWAKAQKLKWEESGSFKLNARFIPKLSALKEENVSKFLIAARDKKIWVPDIVTANGQNYILKVKDFKFDTKAQPGNQNLDFQKEMLVGDAFRSWLDQKKKTAHIERNQQILMQ
;
A
#
# COMPACT_ATOMS: atom_id res chain seq x y z
N LYS A 1 -4.52 23.48 -2.57
CA LYS A 1 -4.21 22.75 -1.30
C LYS A 1 -2.97 21.86 -1.47
N GLU A 2 -2.81 21.18 -2.60
CA GLU A 2 -1.69 20.28 -2.91
C GLU A 2 -0.29 20.92 -2.84
N GLN A 3 -0.11 22.13 -3.38
CA GLN A 3 1.20 22.81 -3.37
C GLN A 3 1.75 23.11 -1.96
N LYS A 4 0.89 23.44 -0.99
CA LYS A 4 1.32 23.70 0.40
C LYS A 4 1.74 22.42 1.13
N PHE A 5 1.13 21.28 0.77
CA PHE A 5 1.48 19.98 1.31
C PHE A 5 2.86 19.52 0.80
N LEU A 6 3.11 19.67 -0.50
CA LEU A 6 4.41 19.35 -1.13
C LEU A 6 5.57 20.11 -0.48
N GLN A 7 5.37 21.40 -0.15
CA GLN A 7 6.40 22.21 0.53
C GLN A 7 6.70 21.78 1.97
N HIS A 8 5.75 21.11 2.64
CA HIS A 8 5.90 20.69 4.05
C HIS A 8 6.10 19.18 4.19
N LYS A 9 6.14 18.44 3.08
CA LYS A 9 6.21 16.97 3.05
C LYS A 9 7.36 16.44 3.90
N ASP A 10 8.55 17.01 3.76
CA ASP A 10 9.75 16.56 4.48
C ASP A 10 9.68 16.89 5.98
N LYS A 11 9.09 18.05 6.33
CA LYS A 11 8.87 18.43 7.74
C LYS A 11 7.88 17.48 8.40
N ILE A 12 6.79 17.15 7.71
CA ILE A 12 5.77 16.20 8.18
C ILE A 12 6.40 14.82 8.37
N LYS A 13 7.21 14.36 7.41
CA LYS A 13 7.91 13.08 7.51
C LYS A 13 8.86 13.04 8.71
N ASN A 14 9.59 14.13 8.97
CA ASN A 14 10.45 14.24 10.15
C ASN A 14 9.66 14.19 11.46
N TRP A 15 8.49 14.83 11.53
CA TRP A 15 7.63 14.75 12.71
C TRP A 15 7.05 13.34 12.92
N ILE A 16 6.67 12.66 11.83
CA ILE A 16 6.23 11.25 11.85
C ILE A 16 7.34 10.34 12.39
N MET A 17 8.56 10.48 11.88
CA MET A 17 9.70 9.68 12.33
C MET A 17 10.09 9.91 13.79
N ARG A 18 9.80 11.10 14.32
CA ARG A 18 10.03 11.47 15.73
C ARG A 18 8.82 11.22 16.63
N GLU A 19 7.73 10.69 16.08
CA GLU A 19 6.44 10.50 16.75
C GLU A 19 5.86 11.78 17.38
N ASP A 20 6.22 12.95 16.84
CA ASP A 20 5.84 14.27 17.37
C ASP A 20 4.38 14.61 17.06
N SER A 21 3.51 14.00 17.86
CA SER A 21 2.06 14.14 17.73
C SER A 21 1.58 15.58 17.94
N LYS A 22 2.32 16.41 18.68
CA LYS A 22 1.96 17.82 18.92
C LYS A 22 2.11 18.61 17.64
N MET A 23 3.25 18.48 16.96
CA MET A 23 3.52 19.20 15.71
C MET A 23 2.62 18.73 14.56
N ILE A 24 2.38 17.42 14.45
CA ILE A 24 1.45 16.87 13.44
C ILE A 24 0.03 17.42 13.62
N ASN A 25 -0.47 17.42 14.87
CA ASN A 25 -1.82 17.92 15.15
C ASN A 25 -1.93 19.45 14.98
N ALA A 26 -0.90 20.21 15.38
CA ALA A 26 -0.87 21.66 15.16
C ALA A 26 -0.89 22.00 13.66
N TRP A 27 -0.10 21.28 12.86
CA TRP A 27 -0.11 21.43 11.41
C TRP A 27 -1.46 21.03 10.79
N ALA A 28 -2.02 19.88 11.19
CA ALA A 28 -3.33 19.43 10.71
C ALA A 28 -4.43 20.45 11.00
N LYS A 29 -4.44 21.04 12.21
CA LYS A 29 -5.36 22.11 12.60
C LYS A 29 -5.16 23.38 11.76
N ALA A 30 -3.92 23.80 11.52
CA ALA A 30 -3.60 24.95 10.68
C ALA A 30 -4.08 24.76 9.22
N GLN A 31 -4.05 23.52 8.73
CA GLN A 31 -4.53 23.15 7.40
C GLN A 31 -6.03 22.82 7.36
N LYS A 32 -6.76 22.94 8.48
CA LYS A 32 -8.18 22.57 8.63
C LYS A 32 -8.45 21.11 8.21
N LEU A 33 -7.50 20.22 8.45
CA LEU A 33 -7.64 18.79 8.21
C LEU A 33 -8.34 18.13 9.40
N LYS A 34 -9.12 17.09 9.12
CA LYS A 34 -9.83 16.29 10.12
C LYS A 34 -9.29 14.86 10.11
N TRP A 35 -9.22 14.26 11.29
CA TRP A 35 -8.94 12.83 11.40
C TRP A 35 -10.20 12.04 11.08
N GLU A 36 -10.05 11.03 10.23
CA GLU A 36 -11.13 10.11 9.89
C GLU A 36 -10.72 8.68 10.24
N GLU A 37 -11.63 7.94 10.86
CA GLU A 37 -11.41 6.54 11.16
C GLU A 37 -11.66 5.69 9.91
N SER A 38 -10.64 4.94 9.47
CA SER A 38 -10.74 3.98 8.37
C SER A 38 -11.55 2.74 8.72
N GLY A 39 -11.77 2.46 10.01
CA GLY A 39 -12.32 1.20 10.48
C GLY A 39 -11.28 0.07 10.54
N SER A 40 -11.71 -1.08 11.06
CA SER A 40 -10.86 -2.25 11.26
C SER A 40 -10.59 -2.98 9.95
N PHE A 41 -9.35 -3.40 9.74
CA PHE A 41 -8.95 -4.21 8.59
C PHE A 41 -7.92 -5.27 9.02
N LYS A 42 -7.83 -6.35 8.24
CA LYS A 42 -6.77 -7.36 8.41
C LYS A 42 -5.54 -6.94 7.63
N LEU A 43 -4.35 -7.22 8.13
CA LEU A 43 -3.09 -6.87 7.46
C LEU A 43 -2.88 -7.60 6.12
N ASN A 44 -3.59 -8.73 5.91
CA ASN A 44 -3.64 -9.46 4.64
C ASN A 44 -4.80 -9.03 3.73
N ALA A 45 -5.58 -8.02 4.13
CA ALA A 45 -6.67 -7.51 3.31
C ALA A 45 -6.09 -6.69 2.14
N ARG A 46 -6.62 -6.93 0.94
CA ARG A 46 -6.27 -6.16 -0.28
C ARG A 46 -6.78 -4.72 -0.25
N PHE A 47 -7.56 -4.33 0.76
CA PHE A 47 -8.23 -3.03 0.85
C PHE A 47 -8.35 -2.58 2.32
N ILE A 48 -8.18 -1.27 2.54
CA ILE A 48 -8.46 -0.61 3.82
C ILE A 48 -9.72 0.25 3.64
N PRO A 49 -10.75 0.13 4.50
CA PRO A 49 -11.97 0.89 4.32
C PRO A 49 -11.71 2.40 4.29
N LYS A 50 -12.46 3.11 3.43
CA LYS A 50 -12.31 4.54 3.11
C LYS A 50 -11.04 4.94 2.35
N LEU A 51 -10.04 4.07 2.27
CA LEU A 51 -8.87 4.25 1.41
C LEU A 51 -9.02 3.29 0.22
N SER A 52 -9.86 3.67 -0.76
CA SER A 52 -10.04 2.93 -2.02
C SER A 52 -8.69 2.63 -2.68
N ALA A 53 -8.50 1.36 -3.06
CA ALA A 53 -7.36 0.83 -3.80
C ALA A 53 -6.00 1.42 -3.38
N LEU A 54 -5.59 1.13 -2.15
CA LEU A 54 -4.18 1.26 -1.80
C LEU A 54 -3.38 0.23 -2.61
N LYS A 55 -2.35 0.69 -3.31
CA LYS A 55 -1.30 -0.22 -3.79
C LYS A 55 -0.79 -1.04 -2.61
N GLU A 56 -0.51 -2.31 -2.85
CA GLU A 56 -0.09 -3.31 -1.84
C GLU A 56 1.06 -2.78 -0.95
N GLU A 57 1.95 -1.98 -1.54
CA GLU A 57 3.05 -1.25 -0.89
C GLU A 57 2.64 -0.37 0.30
N ASN A 58 1.41 0.15 0.33
CA ASN A 58 0.92 1.00 1.42
C ASN A 58 0.43 0.18 2.62
N VAL A 59 -0.06 -1.06 2.40
CA VAL A 59 -0.44 -2.00 3.46
C VAL A 59 0.82 -2.50 4.17
N SER A 60 1.92 -2.71 3.43
CA SER A 60 3.24 -3.05 3.99
C SER A 60 3.75 -2.01 4.99
N LYS A 61 3.44 -0.73 4.78
CA LYS A 61 3.84 0.35 5.70
C LYS A 61 3.08 0.28 7.03
N PHE A 62 1.83 -0.15 7.02
CA PHE A 62 1.07 -0.45 8.25
C PHE A 62 1.67 -1.64 8.99
N LEU A 63 2.09 -2.68 8.27
CA LEU A 63 2.78 -3.83 8.87
C LEU A 63 4.07 -3.43 9.58
N ILE A 64 4.88 -2.57 8.97
CA ILE A 64 6.10 -2.04 9.58
C ILE A 64 5.78 -1.26 10.85
N ALA A 65 4.78 -0.36 10.80
CA ALA A 65 4.36 0.40 11.97
C ALA A 65 3.86 -0.50 13.11
N ALA A 66 3.02 -1.50 12.79
CA ALA A 66 2.50 -2.45 13.77
C ALA A 66 3.61 -3.34 14.37
N ARG A 67 4.56 -3.81 13.54
CA ARG A 67 5.72 -4.61 13.98
C ARG A 67 6.60 -3.82 14.94
N ASP A 68 6.92 -2.57 14.60
CA ASP A 68 7.77 -1.70 15.41
C ASP A 68 7.01 -1.08 16.60
N LYS A 69 5.73 -1.42 16.78
CA LYS A 69 4.82 -0.82 17.78
C LYS A 69 4.74 0.71 17.67
N LYS A 70 4.98 1.25 16.48
CA LYS A 70 4.89 2.67 16.20
C LYS A 70 3.44 3.08 16.02
N ILE A 71 3.08 4.20 16.62
CA ILE A 71 1.74 4.79 16.49
C ILE A 71 1.54 5.37 15.09
N TRP A 72 2.62 5.83 14.46
CA TRP A 72 2.58 6.49 13.16
C TRP A 72 3.11 5.58 12.05
N VAL A 73 2.41 5.58 10.92
CA VAL A 73 2.96 4.97 9.70
C VAL A 73 4.12 5.85 9.23
N PRO A 74 5.33 5.29 9.01
CA PRO A 74 6.58 6.06 8.84
C PRO A 74 6.67 6.87 7.53
N ASP A 75 5.61 6.86 6.73
CA ASP A 75 5.57 7.54 5.45
C ASP A 75 4.17 8.03 5.10
N ILE A 76 4.11 8.97 4.16
CA ILE A 76 2.87 9.49 3.60
C ILE A 76 2.36 8.49 2.57
N VAL A 77 1.07 8.19 2.63
CA VAL A 77 0.41 7.24 1.73
C VAL A 77 -0.40 8.00 0.69
N THR A 78 -0.22 7.68 -0.58
CA THR A 78 -1.01 8.27 -1.66
C THR A 78 -2.06 7.26 -2.14
N ALA A 79 -3.33 7.66 -2.14
CA ALA A 79 -4.45 6.86 -2.63
C ALA A 79 -5.40 7.76 -3.44
N ASN A 80 -5.87 7.31 -4.61
CA ASN A 80 -6.80 8.08 -5.47
C ASN A 80 -6.39 9.54 -5.72
N GLY A 81 -5.08 9.77 -5.91
CA GLY A 81 -4.53 11.11 -6.13
C GLY A 81 -4.50 12.01 -4.88
N GLN A 82 -4.81 11.48 -3.70
CA GLN A 82 -4.77 12.21 -2.43
C GLN A 82 -3.70 11.65 -1.51
N ASN A 83 -3.10 12.52 -0.70
CA ASN A 83 -2.07 12.15 0.27
C ASN A 83 -2.66 12.07 1.69
N TYR A 84 -2.32 11.00 2.39
CA TYR A 84 -2.82 10.67 3.72
C TYR A 84 -1.66 10.51 4.71
N ILE A 85 -1.88 11.01 5.92
CA ILE A 85 -1.07 10.70 7.10
C ILE A 85 -1.84 9.68 7.90
N LEU A 86 -1.20 8.57 8.25
CA LEU A 86 -1.88 7.44 8.87
C LEU A 86 -1.36 7.20 10.28
N LYS A 87 -2.30 7.00 11.20
CA LYS A 87 -2.05 6.72 12.61
C LYS A 87 -2.72 5.39 12.97
N VAL A 88 -1.97 4.47 13.55
CA VAL A 88 -2.50 3.23 14.11
C VAL A 88 -3.13 3.56 15.46
N LYS A 89 -4.44 3.33 15.57
CA LYS A 89 -5.20 3.55 16.81
C LYS A 89 -5.07 2.35 17.76
N ASP A 90 -5.22 1.15 17.21
CA ASP A 90 -5.13 -0.13 17.92
C ASP A 90 -4.72 -1.22 16.91
N PHE A 91 -4.02 -2.24 17.37
CA PHE A 91 -3.74 -3.45 16.59
C PHE A 91 -3.78 -4.67 17.50
N LYS A 92 -4.34 -5.77 17.00
CA LYS A 92 -4.35 -7.06 17.70
C LYS A 92 -3.61 -8.08 16.85
N PHE A 93 -2.57 -8.67 17.44
CA PHE A 93 -1.96 -9.87 16.89
C PHE A 93 -2.80 -11.06 17.35
N ASP A 94 -3.61 -11.62 16.45
CA ASP A 94 -4.28 -12.88 16.72
C ASP A 94 -3.26 -14.00 16.52
N THR A 95 -2.60 -14.41 17.61
CA THR A 95 -1.55 -15.45 17.60
C THR A 95 -2.10 -16.87 17.51
N LYS A 96 -3.41 -17.05 17.29
CA LYS A 96 -4.00 -18.34 16.95
C LYS A 96 -3.63 -18.69 15.51
N ALA A 97 -2.37 -19.07 15.30
CA ALA A 97 -1.97 -19.83 14.14
C ALA A 97 -2.75 -21.15 14.17
N GLN A 98 -3.85 -21.23 13.40
CA GLN A 98 -4.29 -22.53 12.92
C GLN A 98 -3.19 -23.04 11.99
N PRO A 99 -2.55 -24.20 12.26
CA PRO A 99 -1.71 -24.84 11.28
C PRO A 99 -2.61 -25.34 10.15
N GLY A 100 -2.88 -24.49 9.18
CA GLY A 100 -3.87 -24.75 8.13
C GLY A 100 -3.48 -24.05 6.84
N ASN A 101 -2.69 -24.74 6.02
CA ASN A 101 -2.64 -24.64 4.56
C ASN A 101 -2.40 -23.29 3.86
N GLN A 102 -1.94 -22.22 4.52
CA GLN A 102 -1.61 -20.97 3.81
C GLN A 102 -0.45 -21.12 2.80
N ASN A 103 0.43 -22.11 2.99
CA ASN A 103 1.48 -22.43 2.01
C ASN A 103 0.93 -23.07 0.73
N LEU A 104 -0.23 -23.72 0.77
CA LEU A 104 -0.78 -24.37 -0.42
C LEU A 104 -1.42 -23.37 -1.37
N ASP A 105 -2.08 -22.33 -0.88
CA ASP A 105 -2.75 -21.36 -1.76
C ASP A 105 -1.76 -20.39 -2.41
N PHE A 106 -0.70 -19.98 -1.71
CA PHE A 106 0.38 -19.18 -2.31
C PHE A 106 1.20 -19.97 -3.33
N GLN A 107 1.47 -21.26 -3.09
CA GLN A 107 2.14 -22.12 -4.05
C GLN A 107 1.25 -22.41 -5.27
N LYS A 108 -0.06 -22.57 -5.09
CA LYS A 108 -1.01 -22.71 -6.21
C LYS A 108 -1.07 -21.45 -7.07
N GLU A 109 -1.09 -20.25 -6.48
CA GLU A 109 -1.06 -19.00 -7.26
C GLU A 109 0.27 -18.82 -8.04
N MET A 110 1.42 -19.17 -7.45
CA MET A 110 2.70 -19.14 -8.18
C MET A 110 2.74 -20.16 -9.32
N LEU A 111 2.28 -21.40 -9.09
CA LEU A 111 2.25 -22.44 -10.12
C LEU A 111 1.33 -22.07 -11.29
N VAL A 112 0.21 -21.40 -11.03
CA VAL A 112 -0.67 -20.90 -12.10
C VAL A 112 0.01 -19.78 -12.90
N GLY A 113 0.72 -18.86 -12.23
CA GLY A 113 1.45 -17.77 -12.89
C GLY A 113 2.58 -18.29 -13.80
N ASP A 114 3.35 -19.26 -13.34
CA ASP A 114 4.46 -19.83 -14.10
C ASP A 114 3.98 -20.76 -15.22
N ALA A 115 2.92 -21.55 -14.99
CA ALA A 115 2.31 -22.36 -16.04
C ALA A 115 1.70 -21.49 -17.16
N PHE A 116 1.06 -20.38 -16.79
CA PHE A 116 0.49 -19.43 -17.76
C PHE A 116 1.57 -18.71 -18.58
N ARG A 117 2.67 -18.30 -17.94
CA ARG A 117 3.83 -17.71 -18.65
C ARG A 117 4.49 -18.70 -19.60
N SER A 118 4.70 -19.93 -19.16
CA SER A 118 5.27 -21.00 -20.00
C SER A 118 4.38 -21.31 -21.21
N TRP A 119 3.05 -21.35 -21.02
CA TRP A 119 2.08 -21.51 -22.11
C TRP A 119 2.11 -20.33 -23.09
N LEU A 120 2.14 -19.09 -22.59
CA LEU A 120 2.26 -17.89 -23.42
C LEU A 120 3.55 -17.91 -24.24
N ASP A 121 4.68 -18.29 -23.64
CA ASP A 121 5.97 -18.34 -24.34
C ASP A 121 6.01 -19.43 -25.41
N GLN A 122 5.41 -20.60 -25.16
CA GLN A 122 5.25 -21.63 -26.19
C GLN A 122 4.37 -21.17 -27.35
N LYS A 123 3.26 -20.47 -27.06
CA LYS A 123 2.39 -19.90 -28.09
C LYS A 123 3.08 -18.79 -28.87
N LYS A 124 3.91 -17.98 -28.22
CA LYS A 124 4.68 -16.91 -28.88
C LYS A 124 5.76 -17.45 -29.82
N LYS A 125 6.36 -18.61 -29.49
CA LYS A 125 7.34 -19.30 -30.35
C LYS A 125 6.71 -19.99 -31.56
N THR A 126 5.44 -20.37 -31.46
CA THR A 126 4.69 -21.03 -32.54
C THR A 126 3.81 -20.09 -33.35
N ALA A 127 3.55 -18.88 -32.84
CA ALA A 127 2.81 -17.84 -33.54
C ALA A 127 3.73 -17.07 -34.49
N HIS A 128 3.38 -17.03 -35.77
CA HIS A 128 3.98 -16.12 -36.74
C HIS A 128 3.42 -14.72 -36.49
N ILE A 129 4.16 -13.90 -35.73
CA ILE A 129 3.76 -12.53 -35.40
C ILE A 129 4.46 -11.56 -36.36
N GLU A 130 3.75 -11.14 -37.41
CA GLU A 130 4.19 -10.03 -38.25
C GLU A 130 3.80 -8.71 -37.57
N ARG A 131 4.80 -7.99 -37.05
CA ARG A 131 4.59 -6.64 -36.51
C ARG A 131 4.64 -5.63 -37.64
N ASN A 132 3.54 -4.93 -37.88
CA ASN A 132 3.52 -3.81 -38.81
C ASN A 132 4.34 -2.64 -38.23
N GLN A 133 5.60 -2.52 -38.65
CA GLN A 133 6.52 -1.48 -38.17
C GLN A 133 6.10 -0.06 -38.58
N GLN A 134 5.17 0.10 -39.53
CA GLN A 134 4.68 1.41 -39.95
C GLN A 134 3.76 2.08 -38.92
N ILE A 135 3.15 1.32 -38.01
CA ILE A 135 2.23 1.85 -36.98
C ILE A 135 2.98 2.21 -35.68
N LEU A 136 4.17 1.65 -35.45
CA LEU A 136 4.96 1.85 -34.22
C LEU A 136 5.89 3.08 -34.28
N MET A 137 5.95 3.79 -35.40
CA MET A 137 6.77 5.00 -35.59
C MET A 137 5.96 6.30 -35.79
N GLN A 138 4.72 6.36 -35.29
CA GLN A 138 3.99 7.63 -35.13
C GLN A 138 4.04 8.13 -33.68
#